data_AF-A0A517P672-F1
#
_entry.id   AF-A0A517P672-F1
#
_cell.length_a   1.000
_cell.length_b   1.000
_cell.length_c   1.000
_cell.angle_alpha   90.00
_cell.angle_beta   90.00
_cell.angle_gamma   90.00
#
_symmetry.space_group_name_H-M   'P 1'
#
loop_
_entity.id
_entity.type
_entity.pdbx_description
1 polymer ?
#
loop_
_entity_poly.entity_id
_entity_poly.type
_entity_poly.pdbx_seq_one_letter_code
_entity_poly.pdbx_strand_id
1 'polypeptide(L)'
;MLEALRSGDALNDKQRDVHDRGLVGVLRALHDDLDAAVADAYGWPVGLEDEAILARLVALNAERAAEEARGRIRYLRPEFQDPDGAAARAAEAKRQRSLTGEAAAPPPPAAAVRKWPAMSDPVAQYRAVRGVLAAADRPLAPADVAAFFQGAGPAKVAPVLEVLADLGHAGRTDDGRYTG
;
A
#
# COMPACT_ATOMS: atom_id res chain seq x y z
N MET A 1 11.78 13.69 57.29
CA MET A 1 11.99 13.43 55.85
C MET A 1 11.15 14.38 55.01
N LEU A 2 9.82 14.38 55.11
CA LEU A 2 8.98 15.34 54.37
C LEU A 2 9.23 16.80 54.76
N GLU A 3 9.47 17.08 56.05
CA GLU A 3 9.84 18.43 56.51
C GLU A 3 11.23 18.84 56.00
N ALA A 4 12.23 17.95 56.06
CA ALA A 4 13.57 18.17 55.52
C ALA A 4 13.58 18.39 53.99
N LEU A 5 12.76 17.66 53.24
CA LEU A 5 12.56 17.86 51.80
C LEU A 5 11.87 19.18 51.48
N ARG A 6 10.98 19.67 52.35
CA ARG A 6 10.28 20.95 52.19
C ARG A 6 11.14 22.15 52.61
N SER A 7 12.06 21.97 53.56
CA SER A 7 13.00 23.01 54.01
C SER A 7 14.29 23.07 53.17
N GLY A 8 14.56 22.04 52.34
CA GLY A 8 15.79 21.94 51.56
C GLY A 8 17.00 21.40 52.34
N ASP A 9 16.76 20.84 53.53
CA ASP A 9 17.82 20.27 54.37
C ASP A 9 18.36 18.96 53.77
N ALA A 10 19.67 18.72 53.91
CA ALA A 10 20.29 17.49 53.42
C ALA A 10 19.75 16.26 54.17
N LEU A 11 19.24 15.30 53.42
CA LEU A 11 18.86 13.99 53.97
C LEU A 11 20.09 13.27 54.53
N ASN A 12 19.91 12.45 55.56
CA ASN A 12 20.93 11.48 55.96
C ASN A 12 20.83 10.18 55.11
N ASP A 13 21.82 9.29 55.20
CA ASP A 13 21.87 8.07 54.38
C ASP A 13 20.63 7.18 54.55
N LYS A 14 20.14 7.04 55.79
CA LYS A 14 18.94 6.24 56.09
C LYS A 14 17.67 6.87 55.50
N GLN A 15 17.59 8.19 55.49
CA GLN A 15 16.46 8.92 54.89
C GLN A 15 16.50 8.87 53.35
N ARG A 16 17.69 8.92 52.74
CA ARG A 16 17.86 8.71 51.29
C ARG A 16 17.38 7.32 50.86
N ASP A 17 17.81 6.28 51.55
CA ASP A 17 17.41 4.91 51.23
C ASP A 17 15.88 4.69 51.33
N VAL A 18 15.24 5.27 52.35
CA VAL A 18 13.76 5.22 52.48
C VAL A 18 13.07 6.04 51.39
N HIS A 19 13.63 7.20 51.02
CA HIS A 19 13.12 8.01 49.92
C HIS A 19 13.19 7.27 48.58
N ASP A 20 14.33 6.65 48.26
CA ASP A 20 14.53 5.96 46.99
C ASP A 20 13.63 4.74 46.87
N ARG A 21 13.48 3.95 47.94
CA ARG A 21 12.51 2.85 47.97
C ARG A 21 11.06 3.34 47.84
N GLY A 22 10.74 4.49 48.44
CA GLY A 22 9.44 5.13 48.27
C GLY A 22 9.21 5.58 46.83
N LEU A 23 10.22 6.14 46.18
CA LEU A 23 10.16 6.61 44.79
C LEU A 23 9.94 5.46 43.80
N VAL A 24 10.63 4.33 44.00
CA VAL A 24 10.39 3.10 43.21
C VAL A 24 8.96 2.59 43.41
N GLY A 25 8.44 2.67 44.64
CA GLY A 25 7.04 2.31 44.93
C GLY A 25 6.03 3.20 44.21
N VAL A 26 6.25 4.52 44.19
CA VAL A 26 5.40 5.47 43.45
C VAL A 26 5.48 5.24 41.95
N LEU A 27 6.69 5.00 41.41
CA LEU A 27 6.86 4.71 39.99
C LEU A 27 6.09 3.45 39.58
N ARG A 28 6.15 2.38 40.40
CA ARG A 28 5.37 1.17 40.17
C ARG A 28 3.86 1.44 40.16
N ALA A 29 3.37 2.19 41.14
CA ALA A 29 1.94 2.54 41.20
C ALA A 29 1.49 3.34 39.96
N LEU A 30 2.31 4.28 39.49
CA LEU A 30 2.02 5.04 38.26
C LEU A 30 2.01 4.16 37.01
N HIS A 31 2.89 3.14 36.94
CA HIS A 31 2.85 2.15 35.87
C HIS A 31 1.57 1.31 35.93
N ASP A 32 1.22 0.80 37.11
CA ASP A 32 -0.01 0.02 37.31
C ASP A 32 -1.26 0.85 36.90
N ASP A 33 -1.30 2.14 37.28
CA ASP A 33 -2.38 3.07 36.90
C ASP A 33 -2.43 3.31 35.38
N LEU A 34 -1.27 3.46 34.74
CA LEU A 34 -1.17 3.64 33.28
C LEU A 34 -1.63 2.39 32.54
N ASP A 35 -1.18 1.20 32.97
CA ASP A 35 -1.55 -0.07 32.36
C ASP A 35 -3.06 -0.33 32.47
N ALA A 36 -3.66 0.01 33.62
CA ALA A 36 -5.10 -0.05 33.81
C ALA A 36 -5.84 0.92 32.87
N ALA A 37 -5.37 2.17 32.73
CA ALA A 37 -5.99 3.16 31.85
C ALA A 37 -5.86 2.78 30.37
N VAL A 38 -4.74 2.20 29.96
CA VAL A 38 -4.54 1.69 28.60
C VAL A 38 -5.47 0.51 28.33
N ALA A 39 -5.53 -0.46 29.25
CA ALA A 39 -6.43 -1.60 29.12
C ALA A 39 -7.89 -1.15 29.00
N ASP A 40 -8.35 -0.20 29.83
CA ASP A 40 -9.69 0.39 29.76
C ASP A 40 -9.95 1.08 28.42
N ALA A 41 -8.99 1.85 27.89
CA ALA A 41 -9.12 2.52 26.59
C ALA A 41 -9.31 1.54 25.41
N TYR A 42 -8.73 0.34 25.51
CA TYR A 42 -8.94 -0.74 24.54
C TYR A 42 -10.11 -1.67 24.90
N GLY A 43 -10.75 -1.49 26.07
CA GLY A 43 -11.80 -2.36 26.59
C GLY A 43 -11.30 -3.76 26.95
N TRP A 44 -10.04 -3.88 27.36
CA TRP A 44 -9.37 -5.15 27.68
C TRP A 44 -9.24 -5.36 29.19
N PRO A 45 -9.18 -6.62 29.67
CA PRO A 45 -8.84 -6.92 31.05
C PRO A 45 -7.45 -6.39 31.43
N VAL A 46 -7.30 -5.88 32.65
CA VAL A 46 -5.99 -5.53 33.22
C VAL A 46 -5.22 -6.83 33.51
N GLY A 47 -3.91 -6.84 33.26
CA GLY A 47 -3.04 -7.99 33.55
C GLY A 47 -3.11 -9.12 32.52
N LEU A 48 -3.41 -8.80 31.26
CA LEU A 48 -3.20 -9.74 30.16
C LEU A 48 -1.70 -10.05 30.01
N GLU A 49 -1.38 -11.30 29.70
CA GLU A 49 -0.04 -11.70 29.29
C GLU A 49 0.37 -10.99 27.98
N ASP A 50 1.66 -10.67 27.83
CA ASP A 50 2.20 -9.95 26.68
C ASP A 50 1.79 -10.58 25.34
N GLU A 51 1.83 -11.91 25.24
CA GLU A 51 1.45 -12.64 24.03
C GLU A 51 -0.04 -12.44 23.68
N ALA A 52 -0.90 -12.36 24.70
CA ALA A 52 -2.33 -12.11 24.49
C ALA A 52 -2.60 -10.66 24.07
N ILE A 53 -1.83 -9.70 24.59
CA ILE A 53 -1.86 -8.29 24.15
C ILE A 53 -1.43 -8.20 22.68
N LEU A 54 -0.31 -8.83 22.32
CA LEU A 54 0.21 -8.85 20.95
C LEU A 54 -0.79 -9.48 19.97
N ALA A 55 -1.37 -10.63 20.32
CA ALA A 55 -2.36 -11.29 19.47
C ALA A 55 -3.58 -10.39 19.21
N ARG A 56 -4.09 -9.69 20.24
CA ARG A 56 -5.21 -8.76 20.11
C ARG A 56 -4.85 -7.53 19.28
N LEU A 57 -3.65 -6.98 19.46
CA LEU A 57 -3.16 -5.84 18.67
C LEU A 57 -3.01 -6.20 17.19
N VAL A 58 -2.46 -7.37 16.88
CA VAL A 58 -2.32 -7.85 15.49
C VAL A 58 -3.69 -8.02 14.84
N ALA A 59 -4.66 -8.62 15.54
CA ALA A 59 -6.03 -8.74 15.05
C ALA A 59 -6.68 -7.36 14.80
N LEU A 60 -6.57 -6.44 15.76
CA LEU A 60 -7.09 -5.07 15.62
C LEU A 60 -6.44 -4.34 14.45
N ASN A 61 -5.12 -4.50 14.26
CA ASN A 61 -4.40 -3.89 13.15
C ASN A 61 -4.88 -4.45 11.80
N ALA A 62 -5.08 -5.77 11.69
CA ALA A 62 -5.62 -6.38 10.46
C ALA A 62 -7.02 -5.83 10.13
N GLU A 63 -7.87 -5.63 11.12
CA GLU A 63 -9.18 -4.98 10.94
C GLU A 63 -9.02 -3.54 10.45
N ARG A 64 -8.14 -2.74 11.08
CA ARG A 64 -7.89 -1.34 10.68
C ARG A 64 -7.33 -1.24 9.27
N ALA A 65 -6.37 -2.08 8.92
CA ALA A 65 -5.81 -2.15 7.56
C ALA A 65 -6.90 -2.48 6.52
N ALA A 66 -7.84 -3.37 6.84
CA ALA A 66 -8.98 -3.66 5.98
C ALA A 66 -9.96 -2.48 5.86
N GLU A 67 -10.17 -1.71 6.92
CA GLU A 67 -10.96 -0.46 6.88
C GLU A 67 -10.27 0.60 6.02
N GLU A 68 -8.96 0.78 6.17
CA GLU A 68 -8.16 1.74 5.41
C GLU A 68 -8.12 1.41 3.93
N ALA A 69 -7.99 0.12 3.58
CA ALA A 69 -8.08 -0.34 2.19
C ALA A 69 -9.44 -0.02 1.55
N ARG A 70 -10.52 0.06 2.37
CA ARG A 70 -11.85 0.51 1.95
C ARG A 70 -12.02 2.03 1.99
N GLY A 71 -10.94 2.77 2.28
CA GLY A 71 -10.94 4.23 2.39
C GLY A 71 -11.49 4.77 3.71
N ARG A 72 -11.66 3.94 4.73
CA ARG A 72 -12.13 4.36 6.05
C ARG A 72 -10.98 4.33 7.06
N ILE A 73 -10.51 5.49 7.47
CA ILE A 73 -9.48 5.60 8.53
C ILE A 73 -10.18 6.01 9.81
N ARG A 74 -10.02 5.28 10.91
CA ARG A 74 -10.64 5.66 12.21
C ARG A 74 -9.67 6.50 13.04
N TYR A 75 -9.99 7.77 13.21
CA TYR A 75 -9.20 8.70 14.00
C TYR A 75 -9.49 8.48 15.49
N LEU A 76 -8.49 8.68 16.35
CA LEU A 76 -8.65 8.59 17.82
C LEU A 76 -9.69 9.61 18.34
N ARG A 77 -9.86 10.71 17.62
CA ARG A 77 -10.80 11.79 17.90
C ARG A 77 -11.79 11.90 16.74
N PRO A 78 -13.04 11.44 16.91
CA PRO A 78 -14.04 11.44 15.83
C PRO A 78 -14.29 12.81 15.23
N GLU A 79 -14.11 13.89 16.00
CA GLU A 79 -14.24 15.27 15.55
C GLU A 79 -13.16 15.71 14.55
N PHE A 80 -12.04 14.99 14.47
CA PHE A 80 -10.98 15.17 13.46
C PHE A 80 -11.04 14.14 12.34
N GLN A 81 -12.10 13.32 12.31
CA GLN A 81 -12.32 12.41 11.21
C GLN A 81 -12.33 13.22 9.91
N ASP A 82 -11.44 12.88 8.99
CA ASP A 82 -11.37 13.49 7.66
C ASP A 82 -12.16 12.59 6.68
N PRO A 83 -13.48 12.81 6.51
CA PRO A 83 -14.30 11.98 5.63
C PRO A 83 -13.86 12.07 4.16
N ASP A 84 -13.26 13.19 3.77
CA ASP A 84 -12.78 13.44 2.42
C ASP A 84 -11.30 13.03 2.24
N GLY A 85 -10.57 12.78 3.32
CA GLY A 85 -9.13 12.47 3.29
C GLY A 85 -8.75 11.23 2.50
N ALA A 86 -9.66 10.25 2.38
CA ALA A 86 -9.47 9.11 1.50
C ALA A 86 -9.66 9.48 0.02
N ALA A 87 -10.66 10.31 -0.29
CA ALA A 87 -10.87 10.84 -1.63
C ALA A 87 -9.75 11.81 -2.03
N ALA A 88 -9.26 12.63 -1.10
CA ALA A 88 -8.13 13.54 -1.29
C ALA A 88 -6.84 12.76 -1.54
N ARG A 89 -6.53 11.70 -0.77
CA ARG A 89 -5.37 10.84 -1.02
C ARG A 89 -5.49 10.02 -2.30
N ALA A 90 -6.68 9.53 -2.65
CA ALA A 90 -6.90 8.88 -3.94
C ALA A 90 -6.73 9.86 -5.11
N ALA A 91 -7.22 11.10 -4.95
CA ALA A 91 -7.05 12.18 -5.92
C ALA A 91 -5.59 12.64 -6.01
N GLU A 92 -4.86 12.67 -4.89
CA GLU A 92 -3.45 13.03 -4.82
C GLU A 92 -2.57 11.92 -5.36
N ALA A 93 -2.85 10.64 -5.08
CA ALA A 93 -2.19 9.51 -5.73
C ALA A 93 -2.50 9.46 -7.23
N LYS A 94 -3.71 9.85 -7.66
CA LYS A 94 -4.05 10.01 -9.09
C LYS A 94 -3.27 11.18 -9.70
N ARG A 95 -3.19 12.33 -9.03
CA ARG A 95 -2.41 13.50 -9.46
C ARG A 95 -0.92 13.18 -9.50
N GLN A 96 -0.36 12.52 -8.48
CA GLN A 96 1.04 12.11 -8.43
C GLN A 96 1.35 11.10 -9.54
N ARG A 97 0.51 10.10 -9.81
CA ARG A 97 0.66 9.25 -11.01
C ARG A 97 0.61 10.05 -12.33
N SER A 98 -0.21 11.10 -12.39
CA SER A 98 -0.23 12.02 -13.54
C SER A 98 0.99 12.96 -13.61
N LEU A 99 1.65 13.25 -12.48
CA LEU A 99 2.79 14.17 -12.37
C LEU A 99 4.15 13.48 -12.47
N THR A 100 4.30 12.27 -11.93
CA THR A 100 5.55 11.49 -11.98
C THR A 100 5.72 10.73 -13.29
N GLY A 101 4.67 10.66 -14.13
CA GLY A 101 4.74 9.86 -15.34
C GLY A 101 5.02 8.38 -15.04
N GLU A 102 4.72 7.91 -13.82
CA GLU A 102 4.60 6.48 -13.48
C GLU A 102 3.33 5.96 -14.17
N ALA A 103 3.43 5.95 -15.49
CA ALA A 103 2.45 5.43 -16.38
C ALA A 103 2.40 3.93 -16.12
N ALA A 104 1.22 3.43 -15.75
CA ALA A 104 0.74 2.25 -16.45
C ALA A 104 1.07 2.49 -17.92
N ALA A 105 1.98 1.67 -18.45
CA ALA A 105 2.76 1.88 -19.67
C ALA A 105 2.03 2.83 -20.63
N PRO A 106 2.60 4.00 -21.00
CA PRO A 106 1.87 5.04 -21.72
C PRO A 106 1.08 4.39 -22.85
N PRO A 107 -0.26 4.59 -22.91
CA PRO A 107 -1.00 4.20 -24.09
C PRO A 107 -0.32 4.92 -25.25
N PRO A 108 -0.10 4.23 -26.38
CA PRO A 108 0.60 4.83 -27.50
C PRO A 108 -0.09 6.13 -27.93
N PRO A 109 0.69 7.10 -28.44
CA PRO A 109 0.15 8.38 -28.86
C PRO A 109 -1.04 8.17 -29.79
N ALA A 110 -2.16 8.80 -29.46
CA ALA A 110 -3.46 8.70 -30.15
C ALA A 110 -3.42 9.10 -31.65
N ALA A 111 -2.27 9.49 -32.18
CA ALA A 111 -2.04 9.79 -33.58
C ALA A 111 -1.75 8.56 -34.47
N ALA A 112 -1.64 7.34 -33.93
CA ALA A 112 -1.26 6.15 -34.70
C ALA A 112 -2.24 4.96 -34.60
N VAL A 113 -3.52 5.19 -34.26
CA VAL A 113 -4.51 4.10 -34.20
C VAL A 113 -4.82 3.61 -35.62
N ARG A 114 -4.36 2.40 -35.95
CA ARG A 114 -4.56 1.77 -37.27
C ARG A 114 -5.87 0.99 -37.28
N LYS A 115 -6.59 0.94 -38.41
CA LYS A 115 -7.76 0.06 -38.52
C LYS A 115 -7.31 -1.41 -38.45
N TRP A 116 -7.98 -2.22 -37.64
CA TRP A 116 -7.68 -3.64 -37.58
C TRP A 116 -8.02 -4.32 -38.92
N PRO A 117 -7.11 -5.11 -39.52
CA PRO A 117 -7.39 -5.81 -40.78
C PRO A 117 -8.55 -6.80 -40.65
N ALA A 118 -9.34 -6.96 -41.71
CA ALA A 118 -10.44 -7.92 -41.76
C ALA A 118 -9.95 -9.34 -41.45
N MET A 119 -10.77 -10.18 -40.80
CA MET A 119 -10.40 -11.57 -40.48
C MET A 119 -10.14 -12.44 -41.71
N SER A 120 -10.61 -12.02 -42.88
CA SER A 120 -10.37 -12.67 -44.16
C SER A 120 -8.93 -12.51 -44.68
N ASP A 121 -8.10 -11.66 -44.07
CA ASP A 121 -6.68 -11.50 -44.41
C ASP A 121 -5.76 -11.68 -43.18
N PRO A 122 -5.44 -12.95 -42.83
CA PRO A 122 -4.55 -13.24 -41.71
C PRO A 122 -3.14 -12.66 -41.88
N VAL A 123 -2.63 -12.59 -43.13
CA VAL A 123 -1.29 -12.08 -43.42
C VAL A 123 -1.18 -10.59 -43.08
N ALA A 124 -2.22 -9.81 -43.37
CA ALA A 124 -2.29 -8.41 -42.97
C ALA A 124 -2.28 -8.24 -41.45
N GLN A 125 -2.95 -9.12 -40.70
CA GLN A 125 -2.95 -9.09 -39.22
C GLN A 125 -1.55 -9.37 -38.65
N TYR A 126 -0.85 -10.39 -39.15
CA TYR A 126 0.53 -10.68 -38.73
C TYR A 126 1.48 -9.52 -39.00
N ARG A 127 1.45 -8.93 -40.21
CA ARG A 127 2.30 -7.78 -40.55
C ARG A 127 1.99 -6.56 -39.71
N ALA A 128 0.71 -6.32 -39.43
CA ALA A 128 0.28 -5.19 -38.61
C ALA A 128 0.80 -5.30 -37.17
N VAL A 129 0.62 -6.47 -36.54
CA VAL A 129 1.09 -6.73 -35.17
C VAL A 129 2.62 -6.71 -35.10
N ARG A 130 3.32 -7.36 -36.04
CA ARG A 130 4.78 -7.33 -36.11
C ARG A 130 5.33 -5.91 -36.28
N GLY A 131 4.67 -5.09 -37.10
CA GLY A 131 5.05 -3.69 -37.29
C GLY A 131 4.85 -2.82 -36.04
N VAL A 132 3.99 -3.22 -35.10
CA VAL A 132 3.84 -2.55 -33.80
C VAL A 132 4.94 -3.01 -32.85
N LEU A 133 5.22 -4.32 -32.78
CA LEU A 133 6.30 -4.85 -31.94
C LEU A 133 7.68 -4.35 -32.37
N ALA A 134 7.97 -4.31 -33.68
CA ALA A 134 9.25 -3.83 -34.20
C ALA A 134 9.47 -2.31 -34.02
N ALA A 135 8.40 -1.54 -33.82
CA ALA A 135 8.48 -0.11 -33.54
C ALA A 135 8.51 0.20 -32.04
N ALA A 136 8.38 -0.82 -31.19
CA ALA A 136 8.35 -0.67 -29.75
C ALA A 136 9.73 -0.98 -29.14
N ASP A 137 10.34 0.01 -28.50
CA ASP A 137 11.62 -0.15 -27.78
C ASP A 137 11.47 -0.83 -26.40
N ARG A 138 10.32 -1.47 -26.14
CA ARG A 138 10.01 -2.11 -24.86
C ARG A 138 9.08 -3.33 -25.02
N PRO A 139 9.09 -4.28 -24.08
CA PRO A 139 8.11 -5.35 -24.03
C PRO A 139 6.68 -4.82 -23.85
N LEU A 140 5.77 -5.22 -24.73
CA LEU A 140 4.37 -4.81 -24.75
C LEU A 140 3.44 -5.92 -24.27
N ALA A 141 2.45 -5.60 -23.42
CA ALA A 141 1.40 -6.54 -23.09
C ALA A 141 0.36 -6.63 -24.22
N PRO A 142 -0.42 -7.72 -24.33
CA PRO A 142 -1.48 -7.84 -25.34
C PRO A 142 -2.49 -6.68 -25.36
N ALA A 143 -2.77 -6.09 -24.19
CA ALA A 143 -3.62 -4.91 -24.06
C ALA A 143 -2.99 -3.66 -24.67
N ASP A 144 -1.68 -3.47 -24.51
CA ASP A 144 -0.94 -2.34 -25.07
C ASP A 144 -0.89 -2.44 -26.59
N VAL A 145 -0.66 -3.65 -27.14
CA VAL A 145 -0.68 -3.89 -28.59
C VAL A 145 -2.08 -3.64 -29.16
N ALA A 146 -3.14 -4.07 -28.48
CA ALA A 146 -4.52 -3.82 -28.90
C ALA A 146 -4.87 -2.32 -28.96
N ALA A 147 -4.28 -1.50 -28.09
CA ALA A 147 -4.50 -0.05 -28.08
C ALA A 147 -4.02 0.66 -29.36
N PHE A 148 -3.10 0.05 -30.13
CA PHE A 148 -2.67 0.57 -31.44
C PHE A 148 -3.70 0.33 -32.56
N PHE A 149 -4.77 -0.43 -32.31
CA PHE A 149 -5.72 -0.85 -33.33
C PHE A 149 -7.17 -0.45 -33.04
N GLN A 150 -7.86 0.07 -34.05
CA GLN A 150 -9.29 0.35 -34.01
C GLN A 150 -10.07 -0.91 -34.40
N GLY A 151 -10.94 -1.41 -33.50
CA GLY A 151 -11.81 -2.57 -33.75
C GLY A 151 -11.25 -3.93 -33.28
N ALA A 152 -10.08 -3.94 -32.65
CA ALA A 152 -9.48 -5.11 -32.02
C ALA A 152 -9.34 -4.93 -30.52
N GLY A 153 -9.84 -5.91 -29.76
CA GLY A 153 -9.56 -6.02 -28.33
C GLY A 153 -8.42 -7.00 -28.05
N PRO A 154 -7.91 -7.07 -26.81
CA PRO A 154 -6.79 -7.93 -26.43
C PRO A 154 -7.03 -9.41 -26.78
N ALA A 155 -8.28 -9.90 -26.70
CA ALA A 155 -8.65 -11.27 -27.05
C ALA A 155 -8.46 -11.61 -28.53
N LYS A 156 -8.51 -10.63 -29.44
CA LYS A 156 -8.27 -10.83 -30.88
C LYS A 156 -6.79 -10.78 -31.24
N VAL A 157 -5.99 -10.05 -30.45
CA VAL A 157 -4.57 -9.81 -30.69
C VAL A 157 -3.71 -10.92 -30.07
N ALA A 158 -4.12 -11.45 -28.91
CA ALA A 158 -3.37 -12.49 -28.20
C ALA A 158 -3.07 -13.74 -29.05
N PRO A 159 -4.02 -14.32 -29.82
CA PRO A 159 -3.71 -15.48 -30.66
C PRO A 159 -2.67 -15.18 -31.77
N VAL A 160 -2.67 -13.95 -32.30
CA VAL A 160 -1.71 -13.52 -33.32
C VAL A 160 -0.32 -13.34 -32.72
N LEU A 161 -0.23 -12.84 -31.48
CA LEU A 161 1.03 -12.71 -30.74
C LEU A 161 1.63 -14.07 -30.39
N GLU A 162 0.81 -15.04 -29.97
CA GLU A 162 1.28 -16.40 -29.67
C GLU A 162 1.85 -17.07 -30.92
N VAL A 163 1.15 -16.98 -32.06
CA VAL A 163 1.66 -17.54 -33.32
C VAL A 163 2.95 -16.83 -33.76
N LEU A 164 3.08 -15.51 -33.55
CA LEU A 164 4.32 -14.80 -33.85
C LEU A 164 5.48 -15.22 -32.93
N ALA A 165 5.19 -15.52 -31.66
CA ALA A 165 6.18 -16.03 -30.72
C ALA A 165 6.61 -17.46 -31.07
N ASP A 166 5.67 -18.34 -31.41
CA ASP A 166 5.95 -19.72 -31.83
C ASP A 166 6.80 -19.78 -33.11
N LEU A 167 6.60 -18.81 -34.03
CA LEU A 167 7.38 -18.66 -35.25
C LEU A 167 8.73 -17.94 -35.03
N GLY A 168 9.04 -17.52 -33.81
CA GLY A 168 10.29 -16.82 -33.47
C GLY A 168 10.37 -15.39 -34.00
N HIS A 169 9.24 -14.81 -34.39
CA HIS A 169 9.13 -13.42 -34.85
C HIS A 169 8.77 -12.43 -33.74
N ALA A 170 8.59 -12.91 -32.51
CA ALA A 170 8.43 -12.13 -31.30
C ALA A 170 9.05 -12.87 -30.11
N GLY A 171 9.68 -12.15 -29.18
CA GLY A 171 10.17 -12.72 -27.92
C GLY A 171 9.10 -12.64 -26.85
N ARG A 172 8.94 -13.68 -26.02
CA ARG A 172 8.02 -13.67 -24.86
C ARG A 172 8.83 -13.53 -23.57
N THR A 173 8.49 -12.54 -22.75
CA THR A 173 9.06 -12.34 -21.42
C THR A 173 8.26 -13.14 -20.38
N ASP A 174 8.89 -13.51 -19.26
CA ASP A 174 8.27 -14.27 -18.16
C ASP A 174 7.01 -13.59 -17.58
N ASP A 175 6.93 -12.27 -17.69
CA ASP A 175 5.77 -11.45 -17.28
C ASP A 175 4.59 -11.47 -18.29
N GLY A 176 4.62 -12.33 -19.31
CA GLY A 176 3.57 -12.42 -20.34
C GLY A 176 3.53 -11.24 -21.33
N ARG A 177 4.69 -10.58 -21.51
CA ARG A 177 4.86 -9.46 -22.47
C ARG A 177 5.61 -9.93 -23.72
N TYR A 178 5.39 -9.23 -24.83
CA TYR A 178 5.97 -9.56 -26.15
C TYR A 178 6.94 -8.47 -26.62
N THR A 179 8.07 -8.88 -27.19
CA THR A 179 9.07 -8.02 -27.84
C THR A 179 9.16 -8.33 -29.33
N GLY A 180 9.50 -7.33 -30.15
CA GLY A 180 9.70 -7.49 -31.60
C GLY A 180 11.07 -8.01 -32.00
#